data_AF-A0A969R800-F1
#
_entry.id   AF-A0A969R800-F1
#
_cell.length_a   1.000
_cell.length_b   1.000
_cell.length_c   1.000
_cell.angle_alpha   90.00
_cell.angle_beta   90.00
_cell.angle_gamma   90.00
#
_symmetry.space_group_name_H-M   'P 1'
#
loop_
_entity.id
_entity.type
_entity.pdbx_description
1 polymer ?
#
loop_
_entity_poly.entity_id
_entity_poly.type
_entity_poly.pdbx_seq_one_letter_code
_entity_poly.pdbx_strand_id
1 'polypeptide(L)' 'MVYAITLPGLAIALITRQLTRRLRQELSEEMRPLRYLQSSARLSTLPLPVLEDLSEALLDFSEVSDLEAWFDLL' A
#
# COMPACT_ATOMS: atom_id res chain seq x y z
N MET A 1 19.73 21.51 7.15
CA MET A 1 18.48 20.75 7.10
C MET A 1 18.64 19.67 6.04
N VAL A 2 19.23 18.54 6.42
CA VAL A 2 19.54 17.43 5.51
C VAL A 2 18.49 16.35 5.72
N TYR A 3 17.75 16.09 4.65
CA TYR A 3 16.70 15.11 4.42
C TYR A 3 16.70 13.92 5.40
N ALA A 4 15.76 13.95 6.35
CA ALA A 4 15.18 12.74 6.91
C ALA A 4 14.37 12.07 5.79
N ILE A 5 15.04 11.32 4.92
CA ILE A 5 14.42 10.19 4.25
C ILE A 5 14.32 9.13 5.35
N THR A 6 13.32 9.33 6.20
CA THR A 6 13.01 8.43 7.30
C THR A 6 12.70 7.07 6.68
N LEU A 7 13.41 6.04 7.13
CA LEU A 7 13.25 4.61 6.82
C LEU A 7 11.82 4.13 6.42
N PRO A 8 10.70 4.61 6.98
CA PRO A 8 9.33 4.26 6.53
C PRO A 8 8.97 4.67 5.08
N GLY A 9 9.52 5.76 4.54
CA GLY A 9 9.12 6.24 3.20
C GLY A 9 9.46 5.25 2.07
N LEU A 10 10.54 4.50 2.25
CA LEU A 10 10.99 3.49 1.29
C LEU A 10 10.12 2.23 1.35
N ALA A 11 9.73 1.80 2.56
CA ALA A 11 8.79 0.69 2.74
C ALA A 11 7.42 1.02 2.11
N ILE A 12 6.90 2.23 2.36
CA ILE A 12 5.65 2.69 1.76
C ILE A 12 5.77 2.71 0.24
N ALA A 13 6.86 3.23 -0.32
CA ALA A 13 7.06 3.26 -1.77
C ALA A 13 7.10 1.86 -2.41
N LEU A 14 7.70 0.88 -1.73
CA LEU A 14 7.75 -0.51 -2.20
C LEU A 14 6.37 -1.18 -2.16
N ILE A 15 5.66 -1.10 -1.02
CA ILE A 15 4.30 -1.61 -0.86
C ILE A 15 3.38 -0.99 -1.92
N THR A 16 3.46 0.32 -2.07
CA THR A 16 2.68 1.11 -3.01
C THR A 16 2.96 0.71 -4.48
N ARG A 17 4.23 0.42 -4.82
CA ARG A 17 4.62 -0.09 -6.14
C ARG A 17 4.13 -1.52 -6.37
N GLN A 18 4.16 -2.37 -5.35
CA GLN A 18 3.69 -3.75 -5.39
C GLN A 18 2.17 -3.79 -5.64
N LEU A 19 1.42 -2.95 -4.92
CA LEU A 19 0.00 -2.69 -5.15
C LEU A 19 -0.25 -2.20 -6.57
N THR A 20 0.53 -1.24 -7.06
CA THR A 20 0.39 -0.74 -8.43
C THR A 20 0.67 -1.81 -9.49
N ARG A 21 1.44 -2.84 -9.19
CA ARG A 21 1.68 -3.95 -10.13
C ARG A 21 0.55 -4.96 -10.09
N ARG A 22 0.09 -5.37 -8.89
CA ARG A 22 -0.98 -6.37 -8.74
C ARG A 22 -2.35 -5.80 -9.12
N LEU A 23 -2.71 -4.64 -8.58
CA LEU A 23 -4.02 -4.01 -8.78
C LEU A 23 -4.20 -3.37 -10.16
N ARG A 24 -3.11 -3.24 -10.94
CA ARG A 24 -3.17 -2.70 -12.31
C ARG A 24 -3.99 -3.56 -13.25
N GLN A 25 -4.11 -4.86 -12.98
CA GLN A 25 -4.83 -5.79 -13.84
C GLN A 25 -6.36 -5.73 -13.64
N GLU A 26 -6.82 -5.28 -12.48
CA GLU A 26 -8.24 -5.37 -12.09
C GLU A 26 -8.99 -4.03 -12.10
N LEU A 27 -8.28 -2.90 -12.01
CA LEU A 27 -8.89 -1.58 -11.92
C LEU A 27 -8.93 -0.88 -13.29
N SER A 28 -10.14 -0.52 -13.74
CA SER A 28 -10.35 0.41 -14.85
C SER A 28 -9.46 1.66 -14.71
N GLU A 29 -8.86 2.09 -15.82
CA GLU A 29 -7.76 3.06 -15.81
C GLU A 29 -8.09 4.38 -15.10
N GLU A 30 -9.38 4.75 -15.09
CA GLU A 30 -9.93 5.99 -14.54
C GLU A 30 -10.04 6.00 -13.00
N MET A 31 -10.28 4.85 -12.36
CA MET A 31 -10.46 4.77 -10.89
C MET A 31 -9.16 4.45 -10.14
N ARG A 32 -8.10 4.04 -10.86
CA ARG A 32 -6.79 3.69 -10.29
C ARG A 32 -6.13 4.79 -9.45
N PRO A 33 -5.96 6.03 -9.94
CA PRO A 33 -5.19 7.04 -9.21
C PRO A 33 -5.86 7.46 -7.90
N LEU A 34 -7.20 7.52 -7.86
CA LEU A 34 -7.96 7.86 -6.65
C LEU A 34 -7.80 6.80 -5.56
N ARG A 35 -7.94 5.52 -5.92
CA ARG A 35 -7.82 4.41 -4.98
C ARG A 35 -6.39 4.29 -4.42
N TYR A 36 -5.39 4.41 -5.30
CA TYR A 36 -3.98 4.43 -4.93
C TYR A 36 -3.64 5.55 -3.93
N LEU A 37 -4.16 6.75 -4.17
CA LEU A 37 -3.90 7.91 -3.31
C LEU A 37 -4.49 7.69 -1.90
N GLN A 38 -5.68 7.09 -1.80
CA GLN A 38 -6.28 6.74 -0.51
C GLN A 38 -5.47 5.67 0.23
N SER A 39 -5.02 4.61 -0.46
CA SER A 39 -4.20 3.56 0.17
C SER A 39 -2.90 4.14 0.72
N SER A 40 -2.15 4.89 -0.10
CA SER A 40 -0.88 5.50 0.31
C SER A 40 -1.00 6.49 1.48
N ALA A 41 -2.10 7.26 1.54
CA ALA A 41 -2.39 8.12 2.68
C ALA A 41 -2.59 7.30 3.96
N ARG A 42 -3.33 6.18 3.90
CA ARG A 42 -3.50 5.26 5.04
C ARG A 42 -2.17 4.61 5.43
N LEU A 43 -1.40 4.10 4.48
CA LEU A 43 -0.08 3.50 4.72
C LEU A 43 0.89 4.45 5.43
N SER A 44 0.83 5.74 5.09
CA SER A 44 1.68 6.77 5.71
C SER A 44 1.34 7.03 7.18
N THR A 45 0.16 6.60 7.64
CA THR A 45 -0.26 6.70 9.04
C THR A 45 0.02 5.44 9.86
N LEU A 46 0.44 4.34 9.21
CA LEU A 46 0.68 3.06 9.88
C LEU A 46 2.08 2.99 10.52
N PRO A 47 2.19 2.38 11.71
CA PRO A 47 3.49 2.13 12.34
C PRO A 47 4.28 1.07 11.56
N LEU A 48 5.62 1.14 11.65
CA LEU A 48 6.53 0.27 10.92
C LEU A 48 6.22 -1.25 11.04
N PRO A 49 5.96 -1.83 12.23
CA PRO A 49 5.65 -3.26 12.33
C PRO A 49 4.37 -3.67 11.59
N VAL A 50 3.41 -2.76 11.45
CA VAL A 50 2.18 -3.00 10.67
C VAL A 50 2.46 -2.92 9.17
N LEU A 51 3.42 -2.09 8.74
CA LEU A 51 3.88 -2.06 7.35
C LEU A 51 4.66 -3.33 6.97
N GLU A 52 5.41 -3.90 7.90
CA GLU A 52 6.10 -5.18 7.72
C GLU A 52 5.09 -6.33 7.56
N ASP A 53 4.10 -6.42 8.45
CA ASP A 53 3.01 -7.41 8.38
C ASP A 53 2.21 -7.28 7.07
N LEU A 54 1.89 -6.04 6.67
CA LEU A 54 1.24 -5.77 5.40
C LEU A 54 2.08 -6.25 4.21
N SER A 55 3.41 -6.08 4.26
CA SER A 55 4.28 -6.47 3.15
C SER A 55 4.29 -7.99 2.92
N GLU A 56 4.13 -8.77 3.99
CA GLU A 56 4.00 -10.22 3.97
C GLU A 56 2.61 -10.62 3.47
N ALA A 57 1.55 -10.04 4.02
CA ALA A 57 0.17 -10.25 3.58
C ALA A 57 -0.03 -9.90 2.08
N LEU A 58 0.65 -8.87 1.58
CA LEU A 58 0.60 -8.46 0.17
C LEU A 58 1.09 -9.54 -0.81
N LEU A 59 1.88 -10.51 -0.34
CA LEU A 59 2.32 -11.64 -1.17
C LEU A 59 1.17 -12.59 -1.48
N ASP A 60 0.23 -12.75 -0.53
CA ASP A 60 -0.99 -13.55 -0.63
C ASP A 60 -2.15 -12.81 -1.30
N PHE A 61 -2.12 -11.47 -1.36
CA PHE A 61 -3.17 -10.70 -2.01
C PHE A 61 -3.26 -11.03 -3.51
N SER A 62 -4.48 -11.41 -3.91
CA SER A 62 -4.83 -11.72 -5.29
C SER A 62 -5.62 -10.58 -5.92
N GLU A 63 -6.42 -9.86 -5.12
CA GLU A 63 -7.30 -8.79 -5.57
C GLU A 63 -7.11 -7.48 -4.78
N VAL A 64 -7.68 -6.39 -5.30
CA VAL A 64 -7.82 -5.12 -4.56
C VAL A 64 -8.60 -5.32 -3.27
N SER A 65 -9.63 -6.18 -3.32
CA SER A 65 -10.55 -6.45 -2.23
C SER A 65 -9.84 -6.99 -0.98
N ASP A 66 -8.77 -7.77 -1.16
CA ASP A 66 -7.95 -8.30 -0.08
C ASP A 66 -7.26 -7.18 0.71
N LEU A 67 -6.78 -6.15 0.01
CA LEU A 67 -6.17 -4.98 0.64
C LEU A 67 -7.21 -4.17 1.43
N GLU A 68 -8.41 -3.97 0.88
CA GLU A 68 -9.47 -3.26 1.59
C GLU A 68 -9.95 -4.04 2.82
N ALA A 69 -10.12 -5.36 2.71
CA ALA A 69 -10.45 -6.24 3.82
C ALA A 69 -9.37 -6.21 4.90
N TRP A 70 -8.08 -6.20 4.52
CA TRP A 70 -6.99 -6.09 5.48
C TRP A 70 -7.00 -4.74 6.22
N PHE A 71 -7.29 -3.63 5.53
CA PHE A 71 -7.45 -2.33 6.19
C PHE A 71 -8.70 -2.24 7.09
N ASP A 72 -9.74 -3.03 6.82
CA ASP A 72 -10.96 -3.08 7.65
C ASP A 72 -10.75 -3.92 8.92
N LEU A 73 -9.80 -4.86 8.89
CA LEU A 73 -9.41 -5.70 10.02
C LEU A 73 -8.50 -4.99 11.04
N LEU A 74 -7.99 -3.80 10.71
CA LEU A 74 -7.07 -2.99 11.54
C LEU A 74 -7.83 -1.98 12.41
#